data_AF-A0A935BKS7-F1
#
_entry.id   AF-A0A935BKS7-F1
#
_cell.length_a   1.000
_cell.length_b   1.000
_cell.length_c   1.000
_cell.angle_alpha   90.00
_cell.angle_beta   90.00
_cell.angle_gamma   90.00
#
_symmetry.space_group_name_H-M   'P 1'
#
loop_
_entity.id
_entity.type
_entity.pdbx_description
1 polymer ?
#
loop_
_entity_poly.entity_id
_entity_poly.type
_entity_poly.pdbx_seq_one_letter_code
_entity_poly.pdbx_strand_id
1 'polypeptide(L)'
;MIVRALQFAGRDLFTGRMLSLVLWPMGLALLFWGVLAWGFGGTWKAMLVDLLAATPIRDLAIWAGAEWLLPYSAIFFLILLWLPAVYVTALLVTSLALMPSIVTFVAGRDYPALECRRGGTVVGSVTNGVWALLLYILAWVVTLPLAVRASGFPGVAGAEYLAQPAPVSIRRAVGACRCRRVACFAQGRRLAGLCPVRAAQSAASGAGGESPGAGVHGPRLRPLRPGSCAGGAWERRMIHGIGTDLVAVARIAQLHSRFGERLARRLLAADELTVYADARDPARFLAKRFAAKEALAKALGTGLRAPVSLGNIAVRHDELGRPAFAVTAPLTAWLEERGIVHLHLSLSDEHDHVLAFAIAERETCLT
;
A
#
# COMPACT_ATOMS: atom_id res chain seq x y z
N MET A 1 19.82 -12.91 -3.83
CA MET A 1 18.68 -12.08 -4.29
C MET A 1 18.76 -10.66 -3.72
N ILE A 2 18.87 -10.50 -2.39
CA ILE A 2 18.97 -9.18 -1.74
C ILE A 2 20.17 -8.36 -2.23
N VAL A 3 21.37 -8.96 -2.32
CA VAL A 3 22.58 -8.24 -2.78
C VAL A 3 22.45 -7.76 -4.23
N ARG A 4 21.86 -8.56 -5.12
CA ARG A 4 21.60 -8.15 -6.50
C ARG A 4 20.57 -7.03 -6.57
N ALA A 5 19.50 -7.11 -5.77
CA ALA A 5 18.49 -6.04 -5.69
C ALA A 5 19.10 -4.73 -5.17
N LEU A 6 19.96 -4.78 -4.14
CA LEU A 6 20.69 -3.62 -3.63
C LEU A 6 21.69 -3.06 -4.66
N GLN A 7 22.37 -3.92 -5.41
CA GLN A 7 23.27 -3.49 -6.49
C GLN A 7 22.52 -2.80 -7.63
N PHE A 8 21.37 -3.34 -8.04
CA PHE A 8 20.51 -2.70 -9.04
C PHE A 8 19.98 -1.35 -8.56
N ALA A 9 19.42 -1.30 -7.35
CA ALA A 9 18.93 -0.05 -6.75
C ALA A 9 20.04 1.00 -6.59
N GLY A 10 21.24 0.57 -6.16
CA GLY A 10 22.40 1.46 -6.06
C GLY A 10 22.83 2.00 -7.42
N ARG A 11 22.85 1.16 -8.46
CA ARG A 11 23.24 1.58 -9.81
C ARG A 11 22.26 2.60 -10.40
N ASP A 12 20.98 2.43 -10.14
CA ASP A 12 19.94 3.40 -10.54
C ASP A 12 20.08 4.72 -9.77
N LEU A 13 20.40 4.68 -8.47
CA LEU A 13 20.62 5.87 -7.65
C LEU A 13 21.80 6.72 -8.15
N PHE A 14 22.86 6.06 -8.63
CA PHE A 14 24.07 6.70 -9.17
C PHE A 14 24.00 6.98 -10.68
N THR A 15 22.84 6.87 -11.33
CA THR A 15 22.70 7.44 -12.67
C THR A 15 22.94 8.95 -12.61
N GLY A 16 23.78 9.47 -13.52
CA GLY A 16 24.23 10.87 -13.47
C GLY A 16 23.08 11.89 -13.41
N ARG A 17 21.92 11.56 -14.00
CA ARG A 17 20.72 12.38 -13.95
C ARG A 17 20.06 12.42 -12.56
N MET A 18 19.86 11.27 -11.90
CA MET A 18 19.31 11.24 -10.54
C MET A 18 20.23 11.94 -9.56
N LEU A 19 21.55 11.68 -9.68
CA LEU A 19 22.55 12.31 -8.83
C LEU A 19 22.57 13.84 -9.02
N SER A 20 22.45 14.32 -10.27
CA SER A 20 22.35 15.76 -10.54
C SER A 20 21.12 16.40 -9.92
N LEU A 21 19.96 15.71 -9.93
CA LEU A 21 18.75 16.22 -9.30
C LEU A 21 18.94 16.34 -7.78
N VAL A 22 19.49 15.33 -7.12
CA VAL A 22 19.66 15.33 -5.65
C VAL A 22 20.71 16.34 -5.19
N LEU A 23 21.82 16.49 -5.91
CA LEU A 23 22.93 17.36 -5.48
C LEU A 23 22.71 18.84 -5.79
N TRP A 24 21.91 19.16 -6.81
CA TRP A 24 21.74 20.53 -7.28
C TRP A 24 21.16 21.50 -6.23
N PRO A 25 20.10 21.16 -5.46
CA PRO A 25 19.57 22.05 -4.42
C PRO A 25 20.58 22.35 -3.32
N MET A 26 21.38 21.35 -2.92
CA MET A 26 22.42 21.53 -1.92
C MET A 26 23.56 22.39 -2.45
N GLY A 27 23.99 22.15 -3.70
CA GLY A 27 25.01 22.96 -4.36
C GLY A 27 24.60 24.42 -4.51
N LEU A 28 23.34 24.68 -4.91
CA LEU A 28 22.79 26.04 -5.00
C LEU A 28 22.73 26.72 -3.63
N ALA A 29 22.26 26.03 -2.59
CA ALA A 29 22.19 26.59 -1.25
C ALA A 29 23.59 26.94 -0.71
N LEU A 30 24.56 26.04 -0.88
CA LEU A 30 25.95 26.28 -0.50
C LEU A 30 26.58 27.44 -1.28
N LEU A 31 26.31 27.54 -2.59
CA LEU A 31 26.80 28.65 -3.41
C LEU A 31 26.21 29.98 -2.93
N PHE A 32 24.89 30.04 -2.74
CA PHE A 32 24.19 31.23 -2.29
C PHE A 32 24.72 31.72 -0.92
N TRP A 33 24.77 30.83 0.06
CA TRP A 33 25.25 31.16 1.39
C TRP A 33 26.76 31.39 1.45
N GLY A 34 27.53 30.74 0.57
CA GLY A 34 28.96 30.99 0.42
C GLY A 34 29.26 32.39 -0.12
N VAL A 35 28.54 32.83 -1.15
CA VAL A 35 28.63 34.19 -1.69
C VAL A 35 28.25 35.23 -0.64
N LEU A 36 27.16 34.99 0.10
CA LEU A 36 26.75 35.90 1.18
C LEU A 36 27.77 35.94 2.33
N ALA A 37 28.30 34.79 2.76
CA ALA A 37 29.31 34.74 3.80
C ALA A 37 30.60 35.45 3.37
N TRP A 38 30.97 35.35 2.09
CA TRP A 38 32.12 36.06 1.55
C TRP A 38 31.92 37.58 1.56
N GLY A 39 30.75 38.07 1.17
CA GLY A 39 30.46 39.52 1.12
C GLY A 39 30.15 40.16 2.48
N PHE A 40 29.43 39.45 3.35
CA PHE A 40 28.85 40.01 4.59
C PHE A 40 29.37 39.35 5.87
N GLY A 41 30.19 38.29 5.78
CA GLY A 41 30.63 37.54 6.95
C GLY A 41 31.38 38.37 7.99
N GLY A 42 32.15 39.37 7.54
CA GLY A 42 32.81 40.33 8.43
C GLY A 42 31.81 41.18 9.22
N THR A 43 30.80 41.72 8.53
CA THR A 43 29.73 42.52 9.14
C THR A 43 28.90 41.69 10.12
N TRP A 44 28.51 40.47 9.76
CA TRP A 44 27.75 39.58 10.64
C TRP A 44 28.55 39.16 11.87
N LYS A 45 29.84 38.88 11.72
CA LYS A 45 30.73 38.60 12.85
C LYS A 45 30.81 39.80 13.80
N ALA A 46 30.99 41.01 13.27
CA ALA A 46 31.03 42.23 14.08
C ALA A 46 29.72 42.42 14.86
N MET A 47 28.56 42.31 14.18
CA MET A 47 27.25 42.39 14.82
C MET A 47 27.06 41.34 15.93
N LEU A 48 27.53 40.10 15.73
CA LEU A 48 27.47 39.05 16.73
C LEU A 48 28.38 39.32 17.93
N VAL A 49 29.59 39.84 17.70
CA VAL A 49 30.51 40.25 18.77
C VAL A 49 29.90 41.38 19.60
N ASP A 50 29.33 42.40 18.95
CA ASP A 50 28.67 43.52 19.63
C ASP A 50 27.45 43.05 20.43
N LEU A 51 26.65 42.15 19.86
CA LEU A 51 25.51 41.53 20.55
C LEU A 51 25.95 40.73 21.78
N LEU A 52 27.03 39.95 21.67
CA LEU A 52 27.57 39.18 22.79
C LEU A 52 28.18 40.10 23.86
N ALA A 53 28.82 41.19 23.44
CA ALA A 53 29.37 42.21 24.33
C ALA A 53 28.29 42.97 25.11
N ALA A 54 27.06 43.05 24.58
CA ALA A 54 25.90 43.61 25.27
C ALA A 54 25.29 42.67 26.33
N THR A 55 25.80 41.44 26.48
CA THR A 55 25.35 40.48 27.49
C THR A 55 26.35 40.38 28.67
N PRO A 56 25.91 39.91 29.86
CA PRO A 56 26.80 39.69 31.01
C PRO A 56 27.95 38.70 30.76
N ILE A 57 27.92 37.98 29.64
CA ILE A 57 28.95 37.02 29.23
C ILE A 57 30.31 37.70 29.07
N ARG A 58 30.33 38.98 28.66
CA ARG A 58 31.58 39.74 28.53
C ARG A 58 32.24 39.95 29.88
N ASP A 59 31.49 40.40 30.87
CA ASP A 59 32.01 40.66 32.22
C ASP A 59 32.46 39.35 32.89
N LEU A 60 31.72 38.26 32.64
CA LEU A 60 32.06 36.92 33.12
C LEU A 60 33.34 36.37 32.43
N ALA A 61 33.53 36.65 31.15
CA ALA A 61 34.75 36.29 30.41
C ALA A 61 35.97 37.08 30.89
N ILE A 62 35.81 38.37 31.21
CA ILE A 62 36.85 39.21 31.82
C ILE A 62 37.23 38.66 33.19
N TRP A 63 36.24 38.40 34.05
CA TRP A 63 36.47 37.81 35.37
C TRP A 63 37.19 36.46 35.31
N ALA A 64 36.89 35.65 34.30
CA ALA A 64 37.54 34.35 34.07
C ALA A 64 38.91 34.45 33.35
N GLY A 65 39.37 35.64 32.96
CA GLY A 65 40.61 35.81 32.16
C GLY A 65 40.52 35.21 30.75
N ALA A 66 39.31 35.03 30.24
CA ALA A 66 38.97 34.26 29.04
C ALA A 66 38.53 35.15 27.85
N GLU A 67 38.88 36.43 27.86
CA GLU A 67 38.44 37.42 26.86
C GLU A 67 38.82 37.05 25.43
N TRP A 68 39.95 36.34 25.28
CA TRP A 68 40.42 35.83 24.00
C TRP A 68 39.43 34.88 23.31
N LEU A 69 38.48 34.27 24.04
CA LEU A 69 37.46 33.36 23.50
C LEU A 69 36.27 34.08 22.86
N LEU A 70 36.01 35.34 23.21
CA LEU A 70 34.87 36.11 22.69
C LEU A 70 34.82 36.23 21.14
N PRO A 71 35.93 36.49 20.42
CA PRO A 71 35.88 36.51 18.95
C PRO A 71 35.69 35.12 18.32
N TYR A 72 36.14 34.05 18.99
CA TYR A 72 35.98 32.67 18.51
C TYR A 72 34.57 32.15 18.75
N SER A 73 33.91 32.53 19.86
CA SER A 73 32.52 32.17 20.12
C SER A 73 31.57 32.79 19.09
N ALA A 74 31.81 34.03 18.64
CA ALA A 74 31.04 34.64 17.57
C ALA A 74 31.11 33.85 16.24
N ILE A 75 32.31 33.35 15.87
CA ILE A 75 32.48 32.48 14.69
C ILE A 75 31.74 31.15 14.90
N PHE A 76 31.83 30.57 16.10
CA PHE A 76 31.12 29.33 16.44
C PHE A 76 29.59 29.49 16.28
N PHE A 77 29.00 30.56 16.81
CA PHE A 77 27.57 30.83 16.65
C PHE A 77 27.18 31.09 15.19
N LEU A 78 28.05 31.77 14.43
CA LEU A 78 27.81 32.02 13.02
C LEU A 78 27.79 30.72 12.21
N ILE A 79 28.71 29.79 12.46
CA ILE A 79 28.70 28.45 11.85
C ILE A 79 27.47 27.64 12.28
N LEU A 80 27.13 27.70 13.58
CA LEU A 80 25.96 27.01 14.13
C LEU A 80 24.65 27.48 13.49
N LEU A 81 24.54 28.78 13.16
CA LEU A 81 23.39 29.34 12.46
C LEU A 81 23.43 29.07 10.94
N TRP A 82 24.62 29.04 10.36
CA TRP A 82 24.83 28.87 8.93
C TRP A 82 24.38 27.49 8.42
N LEU A 83 24.71 26.41 9.14
CA LEU A 83 24.39 25.05 8.69
C LEU A 83 22.86 24.79 8.62
N PRO A 84 22.05 25.14 9.64
CA PRO A 84 20.59 25.09 9.54
C PRO A 84 20.04 25.99 8.42
N ALA A 85 20.61 27.17 8.23
CA ALA A 85 20.15 28.09 7.19
C ALA A 85 20.36 27.51 5.78
N VAL A 86 21.55 26.95 5.50
CA VAL A 86 21.84 26.22 4.26
C VAL A 86 20.87 25.06 4.07
N TYR A 87 20.61 24.28 5.12
CA TYR A 87 19.69 23.15 5.05
C TYR A 87 18.25 23.57 4.74
N VAL A 88 17.73 24.59 5.43
CA VAL A 88 16.40 25.14 5.18
C VAL A 88 16.28 25.68 3.76
N THR A 89 17.30 26.40 3.27
CA THR A 89 17.32 26.87 1.87
C THR A 89 17.34 25.72 0.88
N ALA A 90 18.13 24.67 1.12
CA ALA A 90 18.17 23.49 0.27
C ALA A 90 16.80 22.77 0.22
N LEU A 91 16.12 22.63 1.37
CA LEU A 91 14.76 22.07 1.42
C LEU A 91 13.75 22.94 0.67
N LEU A 92 13.85 24.26 0.79
CA LEU A 92 13.00 25.21 0.07
C LEU A 92 13.21 25.13 -1.45
N VAL A 93 14.47 25.08 -1.91
CA VAL A 93 14.79 24.91 -3.33
C VAL A 93 14.28 23.55 -3.83
N THR A 94 14.41 22.50 -3.02
CA THR A 94 13.90 21.17 -3.35
C THR A 94 12.38 21.18 -3.50
N SER A 95 11.65 21.77 -2.55
CA SER A 95 10.18 21.79 -2.60
C SER A 95 9.65 22.66 -3.74
N LEU A 96 10.26 23.82 -4.00
CA LEU A 96 9.78 24.77 -5.01
C LEU A 96 10.20 24.40 -6.43
N ALA A 97 11.41 23.85 -6.64
CA ALA A 97 11.97 23.63 -7.97
C ALA A 97 12.05 22.14 -8.35
N LEU A 98 12.42 21.26 -7.42
CA LEU A 98 12.74 19.86 -7.74
C LEU A 98 11.49 19.03 -8.02
N MET A 99 10.43 19.20 -7.21
CA MET A 99 9.15 18.52 -7.43
C MET A 99 8.53 18.85 -8.82
N PRO A 100 8.38 20.12 -9.24
CA PRO A 100 7.91 20.45 -10.59
C PRO A 100 8.81 19.90 -11.70
N SER A 101 10.13 19.91 -11.49
CA SER A 101 11.10 19.41 -12.47
C SER A 101 10.99 17.90 -12.69
N ILE A 102 10.74 17.13 -11.61
CA ILE A 102 10.50 15.69 -11.73
C ILE A 102 9.19 15.42 -12.46
N VAL A 103 8.12 16.15 -12.10
CA VAL A 103 6.79 15.95 -12.72
C VAL A 103 6.85 16.24 -14.21
N THR A 104 7.49 17.34 -14.63
CA THR A 104 7.65 17.67 -16.06
C THR A 104 8.51 16.65 -16.80
N PHE A 105 9.55 16.12 -16.16
CA PHE A 105 10.40 15.08 -16.75
C PHE A 105 9.66 13.75 -16.94
N VAL A 106 8.97 13.26 -15.90
CA VAL A 106 8.23 11.98 -15.95
C VAL A 106 7.01 12.10 -16.87
N ALA A 107 6.25 13.19 -16.77
CA ALA A 107 5.10 13.42 -17.64
C ALA A 107 5.50 13.49 -19.11
N GLY A 108 6.60 14.19 -19.44
CA GLY A 108 7.08 14.28 -20.82
C GLY A 108 7.59 12.95 -21.39
N ARG A 109 8.16 12.08 -20.55
CA ARG A 109 8.69 10.78 -20.97
C ARG A 109 7.61 9.71 -21.09
N ASP A 110 6.80 9.55 -20.06
CA ASP A 110 5.91 8.39 -19.91
C ASP A 110 4.44 8.73 -20.23
N TYR A 111 4.06 10.01 -20.22
CA TYR A 111 2.67 10.45 -20.40
C TYR A 111 2.50 11.71 -21.29
N PRO A 112 3.00 11.71 -22.54
CA PRO A 112 3.05 12.91 -23.39
C PRO A 112 1.68 13.47 -23.79
N ALA A 113 0.61 12.67 -23.67
CA ALA A 113 -0.75 13.06 -24.07
C ALA A 113 -1.58 13.69 -22.92
N LEU A 114 -1.07 13.74 -21.69
CA LEU A 114 -1.81 14.30 -20.55
C LEU A 114 -1.61 15.82 -20.45
N GLU A 115 -2.72 16.55 -20.38
CA GLU A 115 -2.71 18.01 -20.18
C GLU A 115 -2.51 18.35 -18.69
N CYS A 116 -1.49 19.14 -18.35
CA CYS A 116 -1.22 19.58 -16.98
C CYS A 116 -2.25 20.62 -16.50
N ARG A 117 -3.43 20.19 -16.06
CA ARG A 117 -4.43 21.07 -15.44
C ARG A 117 -4.12 21.30 -13.95
N ARG A 118 -3.56 22.47 -13.63
CA ARG A 118 -3.37 23.01 -12.26
C ARG A 118 -2.35 22.31 -11.37
N GLY A 119 -1.24 21.83 -11.93
CA GLY A 119 -0.09 21.35 -11.16
C GLY A 119 1.04 20.92 -12.08
N GLY A 120 2.28 21.30 -11.75
CA GLY A 120 3.48 20.88 -12.50
C GLY A 120 4.38 22.01 -13.02
N THR A 121 3.95 23.28 -12.94
CA THR A 121 4.82 24.43 -13.27
C THR A 121 5.46 25.01 -12.01
N VAL A 122 6.64 25.62 -12.16
CA VAL A 122 7.33 26.32 -11.06
C VAL A 122 6.44 27.42 -10.47
N VAL A 123 5.74 28.17 -11.35
CA VAL A 123 4.78 29.22 -10.94
C VAL A 123 3.64 28.62 -10.12
N GLY A 124 3.05 27.50 -10.55
CA GLY A 124 1.99 26.82 -9.81
C GLY A 124 2.45 26.34 -8.42
N SER A 125 3.68 25.80 -8.33
CA SER A 125 4.26 25.38 -7.06
C SER A 125 4.48 26.55 -6.09
N VAL A 126 5.00 27.68 -6.60
CA VAL A 126 5.18 28.90 -5.80
C VAL A 126 3.84 29.45 -5.33
N THR A 127 2.84 29.56 -6.21
CA THR A 127 1.50 30.05 -5.84
C THR A 127 0.85 29.15 -4.79
N ASN A 128 0.96 27.83 -4.92
CA ASN A 128 0.46 26.89 -3.92
C ASN A 128 1.19 27.04 -2.57
N GLY A 129 2.51 27.21 -2.59
CA GLY A 129 3.31 27.46 -1.39
C GLY A 129 2.91 28.74 -0.67
N VAL A 130 2.67 29.82 -1.40
CA VAL A 130 2.19 31.11 -0.84
C VAL A 130 0.82 30.93 -0.19
N TRP A 131 -0.13 30.28 -0.86
CA TRP A 131 -1.45 30.00 -0.28
C TRP A 131 -1.37 29.15 0.99
N ALA A 132 -0.55 28.09 0.98
CA ALA A 132 -0.35 27.25 2.15
C ALA A 132 0.25 28.04 3.33
N LEU A 133 1.22 28.93 3.07
CA LEU A 133 1.80 29.79 4.10
C LEU A 133 0.78 30.77 4.67
N LEU A 134 -0.02 31.42 3.82
CA LEU A 134 -1.07 32.34 4.25
C LEU A 134 -2.13 31.62 5.10
N LEU A 135 -2.55 30.41 4.70
CA LEU A 135 -3.48 29.58 5.46
C LEU A 135 -2.89 29.15 6.80
N TYR A 136 -1.61 28.78 6.83
CA TYR A 136 -0.91 28.44 8.07
C TYR A 136 -0.85 29.63 9.03
N ILE A 137 -0.46 30.81 8.54
CA ILE A 137 -0.42 32.04 9.34
C ILE A 137 -1.82 32.37 9.87
N LEU A 138 -2.85 32.30 9.03
CA LEU A 138 -4.23 32.53 9.45
C LEU A 138 -4.67 31.55 10.53
N ALA A 139 -4.42 30.25 10.32
CA ALA A 139 -4.72 29.22 11.31
C ALA A 139 -3.98 29.47 12.62
N TRP A 140 -2.71 29.88 12.56
CA TRP A 140 -1.92 30.23 13.73
C TRP A 140 -2.49 31.43 14.47
N VAL A 141 -2.81 32.53 13.78
CA VAL A 141 -3.45 33.72 14.37
C VAL A 141 -4.79 33.39 15.03
N VAL A 142 -5.61 32.53 14.40
CA VAL A 142 -6.90 32.10 14.95
C VAL A 142 -6.74 31.18 16.16
N THR A 143 -5.73 30.31 16.17
CA THR A 143 -5.48 29.35 17.26
C THR A 143 -4.66 29.94 18.40
N LEU A 144 -3.94 31.03 18.19
CA LEU A 144 -3.09 31.68 19.19
C LEU A 144 -3.84 32.13 20.45
N PRO A 145 -5.04 32.76 20.37
CA PRO A 145 -5.83 33.09 21.57
C PRO A 145 -6.21 31.86 22.40
N LEU A 146 -6.51 30.74 21.73
CA LEU A 146 -6.83 29.47 22.40
C LEU A 146 -5.57 28.85 23.02
N ALA A 147 -4.42 28.93 22.34
CA ALA A 147 -3.14 28.44 22.84
C ALA A 147 -2.64 29.24 24.06
N VAL A 148 -2.78 30.57 24.04
CA VAL A 148 -2.47 31.44 25.19
C VAL A 148 -3.37 31.12 26.38
N ARG A 149 -4.67 30.88 26.14
CA ARG A 149 -5.61 30.49 27.20
C ARG A 149 -5.35 29.09 27.76
N ALA A 150 -4.88 28.15 26.93
CA ALA A 150 -4.59 26.77 27.34
C ALA A 150 -3.22 26.60 28.03
N SER A 151 -2.23 27.45 27.72
CA SER A 151 -0.86 27.34 28.23
C SER A 151 -0.65 27.98 29.61
N GLY A 152 -1.67 28.62 30.20
CA GLY A 152 -1.61 29.11 31.57
C GLY A 152 -0.52 30.17 31.81
N PHE A 153 -0.20 30.99 30.81
CA PHE A 153 0.73 32.11 30.99
C PHE A 153 0.12 33.15 31.95
N PRO A 154 0.79 33.52 33.06
CA PRO A 154 0.21 34.34 34.11
C PRO A 154 0.25 35.80 33.66
N GLY A 155 -0.91 36.30 33.23
CA GLY A 155 -0.98 37.67 32.75
C GLY A 155 -2.37 38.25 32.58
N VAL A 156 -3.41 37.70 33.24
CA VAL A 156 -4.65 38.42 33.57
C VAL A 156 -5.52 37.54 34.47
N ALA A 157 -5.63 37.96 35.73
CA ALA A 157 -6.68 37.70 36.72
C ALA A 157 -7.09 36.24 37.06
N GLY A 158 -6.92 35.91 38.34
CA GLY A 158 -7.88 35.07 39.08
C GLY A 158 -7.35 33.72 39.55
N ALA A 159 -7.18 33.62 40.87
CA ALA A 159 -6.80 32.43 41.61
C ALA A 159 -7.85 31.31 41.56
N GLU A 160 -7.51 30.17 42.18
CA GLU A 160 -8.38 29.02 42.54
C GLU A 160 -8.60 27.93 41.48
N TYR A 161 -7.56 27.14 41.17
CA TYR A 161 -7.77 25.77 40.63
C TYR A 161 -6.66 24.76 41.07
N LEU A 162 -6.17 24.87 42.30
CA LEU A 162 -5.23 23.88 42.88
C LEU A 162 -5.83 23.10 44.06
N ALA A 163 -7.08 22.63 43.93
CA ALA A 163 -7.63 21.67 44.88
C ALA A 163 -8.72 20.80 44.24
N GLN A 164 -8.33 19.68 43.64
CA GLN A 164 -9.19 18.50 43.54
C GLN A 164 -8.38 17.23 43.23
N PRO A 165 -8.49 16.17 44.06
CA PRO A 165 -7.82 14.90 43.80
C PRO A 165 -8.64 14.05 42.80
N ALA A 166 -7.93 13.41 41.85
CA ALA A 166 -8.51 12.40 40.96
C ALA A 166 -8.94 11.14 41.75
N PRO A 167 -10.06 10.51 41.38
CA PRO A 167 -9.92 9.14 40.88
C PRO A 167 -11.01 8.74 39.87
N VAL A 168 -10.63 8.16 38.71
CA VAL A 168 -11.46 7.12 38.07
C VAL A 168 -10.56 6.06 37.46
N SER A 169 -10.69 4.85 37.98
CA SER A 169 -10.08 3.64 37.48
C SER A 169 -10.71 3.19 36.15
N ILE A 170 -9.90 3.00 35.12
CA ILE A 170 -10.31 2.26 33.91
C ILE A 170 -9.76 0.84 34.03
N ARG A 171 -10.61 -0.08 34.50
CA ARG A 171 -10.45 -1.53 34.27
C ARG A 171 -11.32 -1.94 33.07
N ARG A 172 -10.82 -2.94 32.33
CA ARG A 172 -11.41 -3.69 31.19
C ARG A 172 -11.18 -3.03 29.82
N ALA A 173 -10.78 -3.73 28.76
CA ALA A 173 -10.53 -5.14 28.54
C ALA A 173 -9.51 -5.30 27.38
N VAL A 174 -8.34 -5.87 27.67
CA VAL A 174 -7.45 -6.38 26.62
C VAL A 174 -7.84 -7.84 26.40
N GLY A 175 -8.71 -8.06 25.42
CA GLY A 175 -8.97 -9.39 24.86
C GLY A 175 -7.74 -9.85 24.11
N ALA A 176 -7.04 -10.83 24.67
CA ALA A 176 -5.87 -11.45 24.07
C ALA A 176 -6.24 -12.17 22.76
N CYS A 177 -5.97 -11.53 21.62
CA CYS A 177 -5.97 -12.21 20.33
C CYS A 177 -4.63 -12.95 20.18
N ARG A 178 -4.64 -14.23 20.58
CA ARG A 178 -3.47 -15.11 20.54
C ARG A 178 -3.29 -15.65 19.11
N CYS A 179 -2.51 -14.97 18.28
CA CYS A 179 -1.98 -15.53 17.04
C CYS A 179 -1.10 -16.76 17.37
N ARG A 180 -1.59 -17.96 17.07
CA ARG A 180 -0.78 -19.19 17.09
C ARG A 180 -0.64 -19.78 15.70
N ARG A 181 0.63 -19.84 15.27
CA ARG A 181 1.27 -20.80 14.35
C ARG A 181 0.94 -20.73 12.86
N VAL A 182 1.76 -19.93 12.16
CA VAL A 182 2.32 -20.30 10.85
C VAL A 182 3.58 -21.13 11.12
N ALA A 183 3.44 -22.45 11.23
CA ALA A 183 4.55 -23.41 11.18
C ALA A 183 3.98 -24.83 11.19
N CYS A 184 3.60 -25.37 10.02
CA CYS A 184 3.63 -26.81 9.75
C CYS A 184 3.37 -27.09 8.27
N PHE A 185 4.41 -26.96 7.44
CA PHE A 185 4.47 -27.67 6.16
C PHE A 185 5.90 -28.16 5.91
N ALA A 186 6.42 -28.89 6.89
CA ALA A 186 7.66 -29.63 6.79
C ALA A 186 7.65 -30.76 7.82
N GLN A 187 7.07 -31.90 7.44
CA GLN A 187 7.48 -33.27 7.81
C GLN A 187 6.26 -34.20 7.72
N GLY A 188 6.34 -35.15 6.79
CA GLY A 188 5.41 -36.25 6.73
C GLY A 188 5.56 -37.14 7.96
N ARG A 189 4.44 -37.37 8.67
CA ARG A 189 4.17 -38.60 9.42
C ARG A 189 2.67 -38.80 9.53
N ARG A 190 2.26 -40.04 9.29
CA ARG A 190 0.91 -40.57 9.40
C ARG A 190 0.42 -40.44 10.84
N LEU A 191 -0.84 -40.03 11.02
CA LEU A 191 -1.64 -40.48 12.14
C LEU A 191 -3.00 -40.91 11.61
N ALA A 192 -3.25 -42.20 11.81
CA ALA A 192 -4.48 -42.90 11.52
C ALA A 192 -5.55 -42.58 12.57
N GLY A 193 -6.81 -42.79 12.19
CA GLY A 193 -7.91 -43.02 13.12
C GLY A 193 -8.69 -41.78 13.53
N LEU A 194 -9.78 -41.52 12.82
CA LEU A 194 -11.15 -41.79 13.31
C LEU A 194 -12.15 -41.22 12.30
N CYS A 195 -12.74 -42.14 11.54
CA CYS A 195 -13.98 -41.99 10.79
C CYS A 195 -15.17 -42.23 11.77
N PRO A 196 -16.44 -41.91 11.45
CA PRO A 196 -17.06 -42.30 10.19
C PRO A 196 -17.85 -41.21 9.44
N VAL A 197 -17.63 -41.25 8.13
CA VAL A 197 -18.55 -40.88 7.05
C VAL A 197 -19.88 -41.62 7.24
N ARG A 198 -21.01 -40.89 7.19
CA ARG A 198 -22.32 -41.49 6.88
C ARG A 198 -22.60 -41.28 5.39
N ALA A 199 -22.73 -42.40 4.70
CA ALA A 199 -23.21 -42.50 3.33
C ALA A 199 -24.69 -42.09 3.25
N ALA A 200 -25.03 -41.35 2.21
CA ALA A 200 -26.38 -41.32 1.67
C ALA A 200 -26.27 -41.64 0.18
N GLN A 201 -26.59 -42.89 -0.14
CA GLN A 201 -26.94 -43.30 -1.50
C GLN A 201 -28.35 -42.79 -1.78
N SER A 202 -28.55 -42.15 -2.92
CA SER A 202 -29.79 -42.37 -3.68
C SER A 202 -29.49 -42.29 -5.17
N ALA A 203 -29.97 -43.32 -5.85
CA ALA A 203 -29.96 -43.47 -7.28
C ALA A 203 -31.02 -42.55 -7.90
N ALA A 204 -30.72 -41.96 -9.06
CA ALA A 204 -31.72 -41.66 -10.08
C ALA A 204 -31.03 -41.59 -11.45
N SER A 205 -31.41 -42.54 -12.28
CA SER A 205 -31.19 -42.68 -13.71
C SER A 205 -31.84 -41.56 -14.53
N GLY A 206 -31.27 -41.26 -15.71
CA GLY A 206 -32.07 -41.07 -16.91
C GLY A 206 -31.87 -39.79 -17.72
N ALA A 207 -31.53 -40.02 -19.00
CA ALA A 207 -31.87 -39.27 -20.21
C ALA A 207 -31.05 -38.01 -20.56
N GLY A 208 -30.55 -38.04 -21.80
CA GLY A 208 -29.76 -37.00 -22.44
C GLY A 208 -30.58 -35.90 -23.08
N GLY A 209 -29.87 -34.96 -23.70
CA GLY A 209 -30.44 -33.81 -24.39
C GLY A 209 -29.40 -32.72 -24.58
N GLU A 210 -28.57 -32.85 -25.62
CA GLU A 210 -27.82 -31.72 -26.17
C GLU A 210 -28.79 -30.73 -26.83
N SER A 211 -28.62 -29.44 -26.52
CA SER A 211 -28.89 -28.36 -27.49
C SER A 211 -28.16 -27.07 -27.12
N PRO A 212 -27.85 -26.23 -28.12
CA PRO A 212 -26.72 -25.31 -28.09
C PRO A 212 -27.13 -23.86 -27.78
N GLY A 213 -26.16 -23.06 -27.34
CA GLY A 213 -26.23 -21.59 -27.34
C GLY A 213 -26.70 -20.98 -26.01
N ALA A 214 -25.76 -20.71 -25.11
CA ALA A 214 -25.98 -19.82 -23.98
C ALA A 214 -24.71 -18.98 -23.75
N GLY A 215 -24.86 -17.65 -23.87
CA GLY A 215 -23.77 -16.68 -23.71
C GLY A 215 -23.01 -16.86 -22.41
N VAL A 216 -21.69 -16.73 -22.48
CA VAL A 216 -20.72 -16.98 -21.41
C VAL A 216 -20.76 -15.83 -20.41
N HIS A 217 -21.81 -15.74 -19.62
CA HIS A 217 -21.73 -15.15 -18.30
C HIS A 217 -21.22 -16.24 -17.35
N GLY A 218 -20.28 -15.91 -16.45
CA GLY A 218 -19.82 -16.85 -15.40
C GLY A 218 -21.03 -17.52 -14.73
N PRO A 219 -20.88 -18.76 -14.22
CA PRO A 219 -22.01 -19.60 -13.81
C PRO A 219 -22.92 -18.77 -12.92
N ARG A 220 -24.09 -18.42 -13.45
CA ARG A 220 -25.20 -18.02 -12.61
C ARG A 220 -25.61 -19.31 -11.92
N LEU A 221 -25.02 -19.53 -10.74
CA LEU A 221 -25.48 -20.57 -9.83
C LEU A 221 -26.97 -20.35 -9.65
N ARG A 222 -27.72 -21.45 -9.64
CA ARG A 222 -29.19 -21.37 -9.69
C ARG A 222 -29.61 -20.48 -8.50
N PRO A 223 -30.34 -19.38 -8.73
CA PRO A 223 -30.84 -18.57 -7.62
C PRO A 223 -31.57 -19.51 -6.67
N LEU A 224 -31.42 -19.29 -5.36
CA LEU A 224 -32.27 -19.96 -4.38
C LEU A 224 -33.72 -19.79 -4.88
N ARG A 225 -34.49 -20.90 -4.92
CA ARG A 225 -35.83 -20.91 -5.52
C ARG A 225 -36.61 -19.65 -5.07
N PRO A 226 -37.25 -18.90 -5.99
CA PRO A 226 -38.07 -17.75 -5.63
C PRO A 226 -39.20 -18.25 -4.74
N GLY A 227 -39.05 -18.05 -3.43
CA GLY A 227 -39.91 -18.64 -2.41
C GLY A 227 -39.22 -18.96 -1.07
N SER A 228 -37.88 -18.89 -0.95
CA SER A 228 -37.20 -19.17 0.33
C SER A 228 -37.19 -17.99 1.31
N CYS A 229 -37.41 -16.76 0.85
CA CYS A 229 -37.67 -15.65 1.75
C CYS A 229 -39.19 -15.61 2.02
N ALA A 230 -39.63 -16.15 3.15
CA ALA A 230 -41.03 -16.11 3.55
C ALA A 230 -41.49 -14.65 3.71
N GLY A 231 -42.52 -14.23 2.96
CA GLY A 231 -43.27 -12.99 3.19
C GLY A 231 -42.49 -11.67 2.98
N GLY A 232 -42.47 -11.15 1.75
CA GLY A 232 -42.19 -9.72 1.49
C GLY A 232 -40.76 -9.22 1.76
N ALA A 233 -39.82 -10.10 2.08
CA ALA A 233 -38.42 -9.72 2.31
C ALA A 233 -37.69 -9.34 1.01
N TRP A 234 -36.89 -8.28 1.09
CA TRP A 234 -36.04 -7.81 -0.02
C TRP A 234 -34.77 -8.65 -0.09
N GLU A 235 -34.41 -9.10 -1.29
CA GLU A 235 -33.16 -9.80 -1.56
C GLU A 235 -32.00 -8.80 -1.61
N ARG A 236 -31.06 -8.88 -0.65
CA ARG A 236 -29.80 -8.12 -0.72
C ARG A 236 -28.68 -9.04 -1.17
N ARG A 237 -27.97 -8.59 -2.18
CA ARG A 237 -26.65 -9.12 -2.52
C ARG A 237 -25.63 -8.49 -1.59
N MET A 238 -24.90 -9.34 -0.86
CA MET A 238 -23.82 -8.91 0.01
C MET A 238 -22.54 -9.61 -0.42
N ILE A 239 -21.40 -8.91 -0.29
CA ILE A 239 -20.10 -9.52 -0.49
C ILE A 239 -19.90 -10.59 0.60
N HIS A 240 -19.78 -11.85 0.18
CA HIS A 240 -19.38 -12.95 1.06
C HIS A 240 -17.91 -12.80 1.45
N GLY A 241 -17.06 -12.49 0.49
CA GLY A 241 -15.63 -12.27 0.70
C GLY A 241 -14.91 -11.81 -0.54
N ILE A 242 -13.69 -11.31 -0.32
CA ILE A 242 -12.77 -10.87 -1.37
C ILE A 242 -11.46 -11.64 -1.25
N GLY A 243 -10.77 -11.82 -2.36
CA GLY A 243 -9.47 -12.46 -2.39
C GLY A 243 -8.58 -11.86 -3.46
N THR A 244 -7.28 -11.81 -3.15
CA THR A 244 -6.27 -11.39 -4.10
C THR A 244 -5.06 -12.30 -4.01
N ASP A 245 -4.41 -12.53 -5.15
CA ASP A 245 -3.16 -13.26 -5.20
C ASP A 245 -2.19 -12.71 -6.25
N LEU A 246 -0.91 -12.62 -5.88
CA LEU A 246 0.18 -12.14 -6.73
C LEU A 246 1.21 -13.25 -6.91
N VAL A 247 1.45 -13.64 -8.15
CA VAL A 247 2.30 -14.78 -8.51
C VAL A 247 3.45 -14.32 -9.38
N ALA A 248 4.68 -14.62 -8.96
CA ALA A 248 5.86 -14.46 -9.81
C ALA A 248 5.89 -15.55 -10.88
N VAL A 249 5.92 -15.16 -12.16
CA VAL A 249 5.94 -16.08 -13.31
C VAL A 249 7.18 -16.97 -13.25
N ALA A 250 8.33 -16.41 -12.88
CA ALA A 250 9.58 -17.16 -12.71
C ALA A 250 9.46 -18.31 -11.70
N ARG A 251 8.66 -18.17 -10.63
CA ARG A 251 8.42 -19.23 -9.65
C ARG A 251 7.67 -20.40 -10.27
N ILE A 252 6.64 -20.11 -11.06
CA ILE A 252 5.85 -21.14 -11.75
C ILE A 252 6.67 -21.79 -12.86
N ALA A 253 7.47 -21.02 -13.60
CA ALA A 253 8.40 -21.54 -14.61
C ALA A 253 9.40 -22.55 -14.02
N GLN A 254 9.97 -22.26 -12.84
CA GLN A 254 10.87 -23.19 -12.15
C GLN A 254 10.17 -24.48 -11.67
N LEU A 255 8.91 -24.37 -11.23
CA LEU A 255 8.13 -25.56 -10.86
C LEU A 255 7.76 -26.37 -12.10
N HIS A 256 7.38 -25.70 -13.17
CA HIS A 256 7.04 -26.31 -14.46
C HIS A 256 8.24 -27.01 -15.08
N SER A 257 9.44 -26.43 -15.01
CA SER A 257 10.66 -27.09 -15.51
C SER A 257 11.02 -28.35 -14.73
N ARG A 258 10.66 -28.43 -13.43
CA ARG A 258 10.93 -29.60 -12.57
C ARG A 258 9.89 -30.70 -12.70
N PHE A 259 8.62 -30.33 -12.80
CA PHE A 259 7.50 -31.29 -12.72
C PHE A 259 6.75 -31.47 -14.05
N GLY A 260 6.99 -30.59 -15.02
CA GLY A 260 6.38 -30.60 -16.35
C GLY A 260 4.86 -30.69 -16.28
N GLU A 261 4.30 -31.59 -17.09
CA GLU A 261 2.87 -31.84 -17.14
C GLU A 261 2.24 -32.29 -15.82
N ARG A 262 3.00 -32.93 -14.92
CA ARG A 262 2.43 -33.36 -13.63
C ARG A 262 1.96 -32.17 -12.81
N LEU A 263 2.64 -31.02 -12.94
CA LEU A 263 2.20 -29.77 -12.33
C LEU A 263 0.90 -29.28 -12.98
N ALA A 264 0.86 -29.26 -14.32
CA ALA A 264 -0.31 -28.80 -15.07
C ALA A 264 -1.56 -29.62 -14.71
N ARG A 265 -1.48 -30.95 -14.68
CA ARG A 265 -2.60 -31.83 -14.30
C ARG A 265 -3.08 -31.68 -12.86
N ARG A 266 -2.21 -31.21 -11.95
CA ARG A 266 -2.57 -30.94 -10.56
C ARG A 266 -3.22 -29.57 -10.38
N LEU A 267 -2.81 -28.60 -11.20
CA LEU A 267 -3.19 -27.20 -11.08
C LEU A 267 -4.44 -26.89 -11.89
N LEU A 268 -4.55 -27.45 -13.08
CA LEU A 268 -5.60 -27.17 -14.07
C LEU A 268 -6.81 -28.08 -13.87
N ALA A 269 -7.99 -27.57 -14.20
CA ALA A 269 -9.18 -28.39 -14.37
C ALA A 269 -9.08 -29.16 -15.70
N ALA A 270 -9.87 -30.23 -15.86
CA ALA A 270 -9.85 -31.07 -17.06
C ALA A 270 -10.01 -30.26 -18.36
N ASP A 271 -10.96 -29.32 -18.37
CA ASP A 271 -11.24 -28.47 -19.54
C ASP A 271 -10.14 -27.46 -19.85
N GLU A 272 -9.27 -27.13 -18.89
CA GLU A 272 -8.17 -26.19 -19.10
C GLU A 272 -6.94 -26.88 -19.69
N LEU A 273 -6.83 -28.21 -19.57
CA LEU A 273 -5.68 -28.97 -20.06
C LEU A 273 -5.57 -28.94 -21.58
N THR A 274 -6.71 -28.90 -22.30
CA THR A 274 -6.74 -28.79 -23.76
C THR A 274 -6.16 -27.45 -24.21
N VAL A 275 -6.63 -26.34 -23.63
CA VAL A 275 -6.13 -24.99 -23.92
C VAL A 275 -4.66 -24.83 -23.52
N TYR A 276 -4.25 -25.48 -22.43
CA TYR A 276 -2.86 -25.48 -21.99
C TYR A 276 -1.92 -26.16 -22.99
N ALA A 277 -2.37 -27.22 -23.68
CA ALA A 277 -1.55 -27.92 -24.68
C ALA A 277 -1.12 -26.98 -25.83
N ASP A 278 -1.99 -26.04 -26.20
CA ASP A 278 -1.75 -25.06 -27.27
C ASP A 278 -1.15 -23.73 -26.76
N ALA A 279 -0.83 -23.63 -25.47
CA ALA A 279 -0.35 -22.40 -24.88
C ALA A 279 1.08 -22.05 -25.32
N ARG A 280 1.26 -20.91 -25.99
CA ARG A 280 2.58 -20.39 -26.40
C ARG A 280 3.56 -20.20 -25.24
N ASP A 281 3.04 -19.82 -24.07
CA ASP A 281 3.82 -19.70 -22.81
C ASP A 281 3.12 -20.50 -21.70
N PRO A 282 3.50 -21.79 -21.53
CA PRO A 282 2.88 -22.67 -20.54
C PRO A 282 3.08 -22.17 -19.10
N ALA A 283 4.22 -21.57 -18.78
CA ALA A 283 4.52 -21.11 -17.43
C ALA A 283 3.64 -19.92 -17.05
N ARG A 284 3.49 -18.94 -17.94
CA ARG A 284 2.60 -17.79 -17.74
C ARG A 284 1.13 -18.21 -17.72
N PHE A 285 0.73 -19.16 -18.57
CA PHE A 285 -0.62 -19.72 -18.54
C PHE A 285 -0.94 -20.32 -17.15
N LEU A 286 -0.04 -21.19 -16.65
CA LEU A 286 -0.19 -21.79 -15.33
C LEU A 286 -0.17 -20.74 -14.21
N ALA A 287 0.64 -19.70 -14.31
CA ALA A 287 0.68 -18.61 -13.34
C ALA A 287 -0.66 -17.86 -13.25
N LYS A 288 -1.29 -17.56 -14.40
CA LYS A 288 -2.63 -16.96 -14.45
C LYS A 288 -3.69 -17.81 -13.79
N ARG A 289 -3.69 -19.12 -14.06
CA ARG A 289 -4.65 -20.05 -13.45
C ARG A 289 -4.40 -20.22 -11.95
N PHE A 290 -3.14 -20.26 -11.53
CA PHE A 290 -2.80 -20.35 -10.11
C PHE A 290 -3.29 -19.15 -9.33
N ALA A 291 -2.96 -17.93 -9.80
CA ALA A 291 -3.36 -16.68 -9.15
C ALA A 291 -4.89 -16.58 -9.02
N ALA A 292 -5.62 -16.87 -10.09
CA ALA A 292 -7.08 -16.84 -10.09
C ALA A 292 -7.69 -17.80 -9.05
N LYS A 293 -7.17 -19.02 -8.98
CA LYS A 293 -7.70 -20.07 -8.10
C LYS A 293 -7.37 -19.80 -6.64
N GLU A 294 -6.18 -19.29 -6.34
CA GLU A 294 -5.84 -18.84 -4.98
C GLU A 294 -6.66 -17.62 -4.55
N ALA A 295 -6.87 -16.64 -5.45
CA ALA A 295 -7.73 -15.50 -5.17
C ALA A 295 -9.16 -15.95 -4.85
N LEU A 296 -9.73 -16.89 -5.61
CA LEU A 296 -11.06 -17.44 -5.31
C LEU A 296 -11.07 -18.17 -3.96
N ALA A 297 -10.09 -19.01 -3.68
CA ALA A 297 -10.01 -19.75 -2.42
C ALA A 297 -9.91 -18.82 -1.18
N LYS A 298 -9.28 -17.65 -1.34
CA LYS A 298 -9.25 -16.58 -0.33
C LYS A 298 -10.61 -15.88 -0.20
N ALA A 299 -11.27 -15.57 -1.32
CA ALA A 299 -12.61 -14.97 -1.33
C ALA A 299 -13.67 -15.87 -0.67
N LEU A 300 -13.52 -17.19 -0.77
CA LEU A 300 -14.39 -18.18 -0.12
C LEU A 300 -14.01 -18.48 1.34
N GLY A 301 -12.86 -17.98 1.83
CA GLY A 301 -12.41 -18.17 3.21
C GLY A 301 -11.97 -19.60 3.59
N THR A 302 -11.83 -20.52 2.63
CA THR A 302 -11.48 -21.94 2.88
C THR A 302 -9.99 -22.23 2.75
N GLY A 303 -9.28 -21.43 1.94
CA GLY A 303 -8.01 -21.84 1.34
C GLY A 303 -8.19 -22.99 0.34
N LEU A 304 -7.07 -23.48 -0.23
CA LEU A 304 -7.05 -24.57 -1.21
C LEU A 304 -7.23 -25.94 -0.53
N ARG A 305 -8.46 -26.28 -0.18
CA ARG A 305 -8.85 -27.55 0.47
C ARG A 305 -10.15 -28.03 -0.14
N ALA A 306 -10.33 -29.35 -0.24
CA ALA A 306 -11.57 -29.91 -0.77
C ALA A 306 -12.80 -29.36 0.00
N PRO A 307 -13.86 -28.91 -0.69
CA PRO A 307 -14.10 -29.02 -2.14
C PRO A 307 -13.51 -27.90 -3.01
N VAL A 308 -12.98 -26.82 -2.40
CA VAL A 308 -12.28 -25.70 -3.06
C VAL A 308 -10.85 -26.11 -3.42
N SER A 309 -10.72 -27.00 -4.39
CA SER A 309 -9.43 -27.50 -4.87
C SER A 309 -9.08 -26.90 -6.24
N LEU A 310 -7.78 -26.87 -6.58
CA LEU A 310 -7.30 -26.31 -7.86
C LEU A 310 -7.96 -26.97 -9.08
N GLY A 311 -8.15 -28.30 -9.06
CA GLY A 311 -8.79 -29.04 -10.16
C GLY A 311 -10.30 -28.82 -10.29
N ASN A 312 -10.96 -28.35 -9.22
CA ASN A 312 -12.40 -28.10 -9.20
C ASN A 312 -12.79 -26.69 -9.68
N ILE A 313 -11.80 -25.83 -9.90
CA ILE A 313 -11.95 -24.46 -10.34
C ILE A 313 -11.29 -24.37 -11.71
N ALA A 314 -11.99 -23.88 -12.71
CA ALA A 314 -11.48 -23.54 -14.03
C ALA A 314 -11.63 -22.04 -14.27
N VAL A 315 -10.80 -21.47 -15.13
CA VAL A 315 -10.94 -20.08 -15.60
C VAL A 315 -11.18 -20.07 -17.10
N ARG A 316 -12.33 -19.53 -17.49
CA ARG A 316 -12.76 -19.35 -18.88
C ARG A 316 -12.77 -17.87 -19.24
N HIS A 317 -12.87 -17.56 -20.53
CA HIS A 317 -13.10 -16.20 -21.00
C HIS A 317 -14.40 -16.17 -21.80
N ASP A 318 -15.12 -15.05 -21.74
CA ASP A 318 -16.26 -14.81 -22.61
C ASP A 318 -15.82 -14.37 -24.02
N GLU A 319 -16.79 -14.14 -24.91
CA GLU A 319 -16.54 -13.71 -26.30
C GLU A 319 -15.80 -12.36 -26.39
N LEU A 320 -15.92 -11.52 -25.35
CA LEU A 320 -15.25 -10.23 -25.24
C LEU A 320 -13.89 -10.35 -24.52
N GLY A 321 -13.48 -11.56 -24.12
CA GLY A 321 -12.22 -11.83 -23.44
C GLY A 321 -12.24 -11.64 -21.92
N ARG A 322 -13.40 -11.37 -21.30
CA ARG A 322 -13.51 -11.19 -19.84
C ARG A 322 -13.32 -12.54 -19.12
N PRO A 323 -12.44 -12.63 -18.12
CA PRO A 323 -12.23 -13.87 -17.37
C PRO A 323 -13.41 -14.16 -16.42
N ALA A 324 -13.80 -15.43 -16.35
CA ALA A 324 -14.84 -15.94 -15.45
C ALA A 324 -14.44 -17.29 -14.84
N PHE A 325 -14.90 -17.56 -13.62
CA PHE A 325 -14.73 -18.89 -13.02
C PHE A 325 -15.73 -19.88 -13.62
N ALA A 326 -15.32 -21.13 -13.79
CA ALA A 326 -16.22 -22.26 -13.98
C ALA A 326 -15.89 -23.30 -12.90
N VAL A 327 -16.89 -23.91 -12.29
CA VAL A 327 -16.71 -24.80 -11.14
C VAL A 327 -17.33 -26.17 -11.38
N THR A 328 -16.71 -27.21 -10.85
CA THR A 328 -17.22 -28.59 -10.94
C THR A 328 -18.44 -28.80 -10.03
N ALA A 329 -19.27 -29.80 -10.34
CA ALA A 329 -20.49 -30.11 -9.57
C ALA A 329 -20.32 -30.20 -8.04
N PRO A 330 -19.25 -30.82 -7.48
CA PRO A 330 -19.05 -30.83 -6.02
C PRO A 330 -18.83 -29.45 -5.41
N LEU A 331 -18.17 -28.54 -6.15
CA LEU A 331 -17.94 -27.17 -5.70
C LEU A 331 -19.20 -26.32 -5.90
N THR A 332 -19.96 -26.54 -6.97
CA THR A 332 -21.28 -25.92 -7.19
C THR A 332 -22.21 -26.16 -6.01
N ALA A 333 -22.40 -27.42 -5.61
CA ALA A 333 -23.26 -27.77 -4.47
C ALA A 333 -22.80 -27.09 -3.17
N TRP A 334 -21.48 -27.05 -2.92
CA TRP A 334 -20.91 -26.41 -1.74
C TRP A 334 -21.12 -24.89 -1.69
N LEU A 335 -21.10 -24.22 -2.86
CA LEU A 335 -21.37 -22.79 -2.99
C LEU A 335 -22.86 -22.49 -2.77
N GLU A 336 -23.74 -23.30 -3.36
CA GLU A 336 -25.20 -23.20 -3.21
C GLU A 336 -25.63 -23.38 -1.74
N GLU A 337 -25.07 -24.36 -1.02
CA GLU A 337 -25.30 -24.55 0.42
C GLU A 337 -24.95 -23.32 1.27
N ARG A 338 -24.05 -22.45 0.78
CA ARG A 338 -23.60 -21.23 1.47
C ARG A 338 -24.28 -19.97 0.95
N GLY A 339 -25.23 -20.11 0.03
CA GLY A 339 -25.93 -19.01 -0.62
C GLY A 339 -25.02 -18.12 -1.48
N ILE A 340 -23.86 -18.64 -1.92
CA ILE A 340 -22.94 -17.89 -2.79
C ILE A 340 -23.43 -18.06 -4.22
N VAL A 341 -23.75 -16.94 -4.88
CA VAL A 341 -24.47 -16.93 -6.16
C VAL A 341 -23.63 -16.39 -7.32
N HIS A 342 -22.70 -15.47 -7.03
CA HIS A 342 -21.87 -14.85 -8.05
C HIS A 342 -20.41 -14.83 -7.64
N LEU A 343 -19.57 -15.15 -8.61
CA LEU A 343 -18.12 -15.11 -8.50
C LEU A 343 -17.58 -14.18 -9.59
N HIS A 344 -16.87 -13.14 -9.19
CA HIS A 344 -16.25 -12.18 -10.08
C HIS A 344 -14.75 -12.40 -10.10
N LEU A 345 -14.13 -12.27 -11.28
CA LEU A 345 -12.70 -12.39 -11.49
C LEU A 345 -12.19 -11.19 -12.30
N SER A 346 -11.06 -10.64 -11.86
CA SER A 346 -10.22 -9.76 -12.65
C SER A 346 -8.78 -10.28 -12.65
N LEU A 347 -8.14 -10.25 -13.81
CA LEU A 347 -6.77 -10.69 -14.00
C LEU A 347 -5.96 -9.57 -14.64
N SER A 348 -4.74 -9.38 -14.15
CA SER A 348 -3.73 -8.51 -14.74
C SER A 348 -2.42 -9.27 -14.77
N ASP A 349 -1.71 -9.24 -15.88
CA ASP A 349 -0.35 -9.75 -15.96
C ASP A 349 0.61 -8.71 -16.52
N GLU A 350 1.81 -8.70 -15.96
CA GLU A 350 2.97 -7.91 -16.37
C GLU A 350 4.11 -8.88 -16.72
N HIS A 351 5.27 -8.38 -17.15
CA HIS A 351 6.41 -9.23 -17.50
C HIS A 351 6.73 -10.30 -16.44
N ASP A 352 6.87 -9.90 -15.18
CA ASP A 352 7.35 -10.81 -14.12
C ASP A 352 6.25 -11.38 -13.21
N HIS A 353 5.07 -10.75 -13.19
CA HIS A 353 4.05 -11.02 -12.18
C HIS A 353 2.66 -11.13 -12.78
N VAL A 354 1.82 -11.92 -12.11
CA VAL A 354 0.39 -12.01 -12.38
C VAL A 354 -0.37 -11.70 -11.11
N LEU A 355 -1.36 -10.82 -11.22
CA LEU A 355 -2.27 -10.43 -10.16
C LEU A 355 -3.69 -10.90 -10.49
N ALA A 356 -4.35 -11.52 -9.53
CA ALA A 356 -5.76 -11.86 -9.60
C ALA A 356 -6.55 -11.22 -8.46
N PHE A 357 -7.76 -10.77 -8.77
CA PHE A 357 -8.75 -10.34 -7.79
C PHE A 357 -10.03 -11.15 -7.98
N ALA A 358 -10.57 -11.65 -6.88
CA ALA A 358 -11.81 -12.40 -6.83
C ALA A 358 -12.78 -11.79 -5.81
N ILE A 359 -14.07 -11.76 -6.15
CA ILE A 359 -15.16 -11.36 -5.25
C ILE A 359 -16.21 -12.45 -5.29
N ALA A 360 -16.64 -12.92 -4.12
CA ALA A 360 -17.78 -13.82 -3.98
C ALA A 360 -18.95 -13.04 -3.38
N GLU A 361 -20.12 -13.10 -4.02
CA GLU A 361 -21.36 -12.50 -3.54
C GLU A 361 -22.30 -13.59 -3.05
N ARG A 362 -23.00 -13.32 -1.94
CA ARG A 362 -24.08 -14.16 -1.42
C ARG A 362 -25.41 -13.42 -1.42
N GLU A 363 -26.47 -14.17 -1.63
CA GLU A 363 -27.84 -13.71 -1.39
C GLU A 363 -28.16 -13.87 0.10
N THR A 364 -28.80 -12.87 0.69
CA THR A 364 -29.28 -12.93 2.07
C THR A 364 -30.68 -12.33 2.12
N CYS A 365 -31.64 -13.08 2.67
CA CYS A 365 -32.97 -12.54 2.98
C CYS A 365 -32.83 -11.58 4.17
N LEU A 366 -33.34 -10.36 4.03
CA LEU A 366 -33.52 -9.46 5.18
C LEU A 366 -34.75 -9.93 5.97
N THR A 367 -34.53 -10.37 7.20
CA THR A 367 -35.61 -10.69 8.17
C THR A 367 -36.21 -9.44 8.78
#